data_AF-A0A7X5Q5S2-F1
#
_entry.id   AF-A0A7X5Q5S2-F1
#
_cell.length_a   1.000
_cell.length_b   1.000
_cell.length_c   1.000
_cell.angle_alpha   90.00
_cell.angle_beta   90.00
_cell.angle_gamma   90.00
#
_symmetry.space_group_name_H-M   'P 1'
#
loop_
_entity.id
_entity.type
_entity.pdbx_description
1 polymer ?
#
loop_
_entity_poly.entity_id
_entity_poly.type
_entity_poly.pdbx_seq_one_letter_code
_entity_poly.pdbx_strand_id
1 'polypeptide(L)'
;MLKKWIAEILALAISASSLTPLQGQTTQLPSTGNVIIQEVETTYRKGEYDNFLEQIHEQFQSAGKAGVLRGIFESAKTAMKSHPLPLNETMLLGIRQLDKVRNQRLLDAISENPELEIVNKIDSIVFNSPSLEHTLVLSELDSLKYHMPEDAKGTIENKISSLETEYYIKSLLLEAAAHHSKSISEDFHKKKIALVFEKLDKMQAAAKDSRDPNWQEKIEKAQAAYRTQKAFNMDFEVLKALAIGKVAPENSVEEKVKEIMMDYLQQKDEITSNIAQN
;
A
#
# COMPACT_ATOMS: atom_id res chain seq x y z
N MET A 1 23.46 -17.66 9.85
CA MET A 1 22.29 -17.28 9.02
C MET A 1 21.35 -16.32 9.74
N LEU A 2 20.83 -16.65 10.94
CA LEU A 2 19.89 -15.79 11.70
C LEU A 2 20.37 -14.34 11.91
N LYS A 3 21.65 -14.11 12.25
CA LYS A 3 22.21 -12.77 12.46
C LYS A 3 22.25 -11.89 11.19
N LYS A 4 22.36 -12.50 10.00
CA LYS A 4 22.35 -11.77 8.71
C LYS A 4 20.92 -11.32 8.36
N TRP A 5 19.96 -12.23 8.55
CA TRP A 5 18.52 -11.97 8.48
C TRP A 5 18.07 -10.80 9.37
N ILE A 6 18.56 -10.77 10.62
CA ILE A 6 18.23 -9.70 11.57
C ILE A 6 18.76 -8.34 11.08
N ALA A 7 19.99 -8.28 10.58
CA ALA A 7 20.58 -7.05 10.07
C ALA A 7 19.86 -6.53 8.81
N GLU A 8 19.38 -7.42 7.95
CA GLU A 8 18.66 -7.06 6.71
C GLU A 8 17.22 -6.62 7.00
N ILE A 9 16.51 -7.26 7.95
CA ILE A 9 15.19 -6.78 8.38
C ILE A 9 15.31 -5.42 9.08
N LEU A 10 16.35 -5.21 9.89
CA LEU A 10 16.64 -3.89 10.48
C LEU A 10 16.96 -2.85 9.40
N ALA A 11 17.71 -3.22 8.37
CA ALA A 11 18.00 -2.34 7.24
C ALA A 11 16.73 -2.01 6.42
N LEU A 12 15.85 -2.98 6.17
CA LEU A 12 14.57 -2.79 5.48
C LEU A 12 13.60 -1.93 6.31
N ALA A 13 13.54 -2.14 7.63
CA ALA A 13 12.75 -1.31 8.54
C ALA A 13 13.21 0.16 8.56
N ILE A 14 14.50 0.41 8.31
CA ILE A 14 15.08 1.76 8.17
C ILE A 14 14.90 2.31 6.74
N SER A 15 14.80 1.45 5.72
CA SER A 15 14.75 1.81 4.30
C SER A 15 13.36 1.76 3.66
N ALA A 16 12.29 1.62 4.45
CA ALA A 16 10.92 1.34 4.00
C ALA A 16 10.27 2.43 3.09
N SER A 17 11.04 3.40 2.60
CA SER A 17 10.62 4.46 1.69
C SER A 17 10.96 4.20 0.21
N SER A 18 11.58 3.07 -0.15
CA SER A 18 12.01 2.82 -1.54
C SER A 18 11.61 1.44 -2.06
N LEU A 19 10.34 1.31 -2.49
CA LEU A 19 9.92 0.20 -3.34
C LEU A 19 10.63 0.30 -4.69
N THR A 20 11.43 -0.73 -5.00
CA THR A 20 12.05 -0.90 -6.31
C THR A 20 10.98 -1.40 -7.31
N PRO A 21 11.03 -0.96 -8.57
CA PRO A 21 9.95 -1.18 -9.53
C PRO A 21 10.09 -2.53 -10.23
N LEU A 22 8.95 -3.06 -10.66
CA LEU A 22 8.81 -4.21 -11.57
C LEU A 22 9.80 -4.11 -12.74
N GLN A 23 10.78 -5.02 -12.77
CA GLN A 23 11.53 -5.34 -13.97
C GLN A 23 10.95 -6.62 -14.56
N GLY A 24 10.17 -6.47 -15.62
CA GLY A 24 9.67 -7.54 -16.45
C GLY A 24 9.10 -6.93 -17.73
N GLN A 25 9.76 -7.18 -18.85
CA GLN A 25 9.22 -6.87 -20.17
C GLN A 25 8.00 -7.76 -20.42
N THR A 26 6.81 -7.20 -20.24
CA THR A 26 5.58 -7.71 -20.85
C THR A 26 5.04 -6.61 -21.75
N THR A 27 4.89 -6.90 -23.04
CA THR A 27 4.29 -6.03 -24.08
C THR A 27 2.77 -5.92 -23.95
N GLN A 28 2.22 -6.18 -22.77
CA GLN A 28 0.80 -6.05 -22.46
C GLN A 28 0.66 -5.30 -21.15
N LEU A 29 -0.25 -4.33 -21.14
CA LEU A 29 -0.56 -3.59 -19.93
C LEU A 29 -1.10 -4.58 -18.87
N PRO A 30 -0.66 -4.48 -17.60
CA PRO A 30 -1.20 -5.32 -16.54
C PRO A 30 -2.73 -5.16 -16.46
N SER A 31 -3.46 -6.17 -15.99
CA SER A 31 -4.89 -6.02 -15.69
C SER A 31 -5.15 -4.82 -14.76
N THR A 32 -6.38 -4.30 -14.75
CA THR A 32 -6.73 -3.19 -13.86
C THR A 32 -6.59 -3.60 -12.39
N GLY A 33 -6.27 -2.62 -11.54
CA GLY A 33 -6.09 -2.88 -10.11
C GLY A 33 -7.33 -3.53 -9.48
N ASN A 34 -8.53 -3.13 -9.89
CA ASN A 34 -9.78 -3.72 -9.40
C ASN A 34 -9.89 -5.23 -9.70
N VAL A 35 -9.53 -5.65 -10.92
CA VAL A 35 -9.56 -7.07 -11.32
C VAL A 35 -8.58 -7.88 -10.47
N ILE A 36 -7.36 -7.37 -10.28
CA ILE A 36 -6.33 -8.05 -9.47
C ILE A 36 -6.78 -8.15 -8.01
N ILE A 37 -7.35 -7.09 -7.45
CA ILE A 37 -7.83 -7.08 -6.05
C ILE A 37 -8.98 -8.07 -5.88
N GLN A 38 -9.92 -8.13 -6.82
CA GLN A 38 -11.03 -9.09 -6.79
C GLN A 38 -10.57 -10.54 -6.95
N GLU A 39 -9.58 -10.79 -7.82
CA GLU A 39 -8.95 -12.10 -7.96
C GLU A 39 -8.31 -12.53 -6.64
N VAL A 40 -7.46 -11.68 -6.04
CA VAL A 40 -6.79 -12.00 -4.76
C VAL A 40 -7.80 -12.19 -3.64
N GLU A 41 -8.86 -11.36 -3.57
CA GLU A 41 -9.91 -11.53 -2.57
C GLU A 41 -10.63 -12.86 -2.76
N THR A 42 -10.98 -13.23 -3.99
CA THR A 42 -11.63 -14.51 -4.29
C THR A 42 -10.75 -15.69 -3.90
N THR A 43 -9.48 -15.67 -4.27
CA THR A 43 -8.48 -16.69 -3.91
C THR A 43 -8.28 -16.77 -2.40
N TYR A 44 -8.23 -15.63 -1.72
CA TYR A 44 -8.18 -15.56 -0.25
C TYR A 44 -9.41 -16.17 0.42
N ARG A 45 -10.62 -15.84 -0.05
CA ARG A 45 -11.87 -16.39 0.49
C ARG A 45 -12.01 -17.90 0.27
N LYS A 46 -11.33 -18.46 -0.73
CA LYS A 46 -11.25 -19.90 -1.00
C LYS A 46 -10.23 -20.65 -0.13
N GLY A 47 -9.42 -19.94 0.67
CA GLY A 47 -8.36 -20.53 1.50
C GLY A 47 -7.09 -20.90 0.73
N GLU A 48 -6.94 -20.46 -0.52
CA GLU A 48 -5.76 -20.82 -1.34
C GLU A 48 -4.46 -20.15 -0.84
N TYR A 49 -4.57 -19.10 -0.01
CA TYR A 49 -3.42 -18.48 0.68
C TYR A 49 -3.12 -19.09 2.06
N ASP A 50 -3.91 -20.05 2.56
CA ASP A 50 -3.82 -20.53 3.95
C ASP A 50 -2.43 -21.05 4.31
N ASN A 51 -1.84 -21.88 3.45
CA ASN A 51 -0.48 -22.40 3.63
C ASN A 51 0.55 -21.26 3.76
N PHE A 52 0.41 -20.21 2.96
CA PHE A 52 1.30 -19.05 3.02
C PHE A 52 1.09 -18.25 4.32
N LEU A 53 -0.17 -18.01 4.71
CA LEU A 53 -0.52 -17.26 5.91
C LEU A 53 -0.07 -17.99 7.18
N GLU A 54 -0.14 -19.32 7.18
CA GLU A 54 0.40 -20.16 8.25
C GLU A 54 1.93 -20.06 8.30
N GLN A 55 2.63 -20.26 7.19
CA GLN A 55 4.09 -20.17 7.13
C GLN A 55 4.63 -18.82 7.61
N ILE A 56 4.02 -17.71 7.18
CA ILE A 56 4.48 -16.37 7.60
C ILE A 56 4.15 -16.11 9.08
N HIS A 57 3.07 -16.69 9.61
CA HIS A 57 2.77 -16.65 11.03
C HIS A 57 3.78 -17.45 11.86
N GLU A 58 4.18 -18.64 11.41
CA GLU A 58 5.23 -19.43 12.06
C GLU A 58 6.58 -18.70 12.09
N GLN A 59 6.93 -18.02 10.99
CA GLN A 59 8.13 -17.17 10.92
C GLN A 59 8.06 -16.03 11.92
N PHE A 60 6.90 -15.35 12.02
CA PHE A 60 6.66 -14.32 13.02
C PHE A 60 6.84 -14.84 14.45
N GLN A 61 6.22 -15.98 14.80
CA GLN A 61 6.36 -16.60 16.13
C GLN A 61 7.82 -16.98 16.44
N SER A 62 8.53 -17.51 15.45
CA SER A 62 9.95 -17.88 15.57
C SER A 62 10.84 -16.66 15.80
N ALA A 63 10.60 -15.56 15.08
CA ALA A 63 11.30 -14.29 15.28
C ALA A 63 11.02 -13.70 16.68
N GLY A 64 9.80 -13.88 17.20
CA GLY A 64 9.42 -13.52 18.57
C GLY A 64 10.25 -14.25 19.62
N LYS A 65 10.32 -15.58 19.53
CA LYS A 65 11.10 -16.43 20.45
C LYS A 65 12.60 -16.12 20.40
N ALA A 66 13.11 -15.70 19.24
CA ALA A 66 14.51 -15.34 19.05
C ALA A 66 14.86 -13.92 19.55
N GLY A 67 13.90 -13.15 20.10
CA GLY A 67 14.11 -11.79 20.59
C GLY A 67 14.32 -10.75 19.47
N VAL A 68 14.11 -11.13 18.21
CA VAL A 68 14.36 -10.30 17.03
C VAL A 68 13.31 -9.20 16.90
N LEU A 69 12.07 -9.52 17.25
CA LEU A 69 10.97 -8.56 17.14
C LEU A 69 11.25 -7.28 17.91
N ARG A 70 11.84 -7.38 19.11
CA ARG A 70 12.18 -6.22 19.93
C ARG A 70 13.11 -5.23 19.21
N GLY A 71 14.08 -5.73 18.44
CA GLY A 71 14.95 -4.87 17.64
C GLY A 71 14.21 -4.16 16.51
N ILE A 72 13.34 -4.90 15.79
CA ILE A 72 12.50 -4.35 14.71
C ILE A 72 11.57 -3.26 15.26
N PHE A 73 10.97 -3.50 16.42
CA PHE A 73 10.12 -2.55 17.13
C PHE A 73 10.84 -1.26 17.48
N GLU A 74 12.00 -1.34 18.14
CA GLU A 74 12.76 -0.14 18.54
C GLU A 74 13.27 0.64 17.32
N SER A 75 13.63 -0.04 16.23
CA SER A 75 13.98 0.61 14.96
C SER A 75 12.79 1.33 14.34
N ALA A 76 11.62 0.70 14.28
CA ALA A 76 10.40 1.32 13.78
C ALA A 76 10.00 2.56 14.61
N LYS A 77 10.08 2.46 15.95
CA LYS A 77 9.82 3.55 16.88
C LYS A 77 10.79 4.72 16.70
N THR A 78 12.06 4.43 16.44
CA THR A 78 13.09 5.45 16.19
C THR A 78 12.84 6.17 14.86
N ALA A 79 12.50 5.43 13.80
CA ALA A 79 12.20 5.98 12.48
C ALA A 79 10.99 6.95 12.49
N MET A 80 10.02 6.75 13.38
CA MET A 80 8.90 7.67 13.52
C MET A 80 9.22 8.95 14.27
N LYS A 81 10.04 8.88 15.33
CA LYS A 81 10.43 10.07 16.08
C LYS A 81 11.17 11.07 15.21
N SER A 82 11.84 10.57 14.16
CA SER A 82 12.52 11.39 13.16
C SER A 82 11.62 11.88 12.02
N HIS A 83 10.41 11.35 11.86
CA HIS A 83 9.47 11.72 10.80
C HIS A 83 8.04 11.83 11.34
N PRO A 84 7.72 12.83 12.19
CA PRO A 84 6.34 13.09 12.57
C PRO A 84 5.54 13.37 11.30
N LEU A 85 4.52 12.57 11.00
CA LEU A 85 3.67 12.73 9.82
C LEU A 85 2.95 14.07 9.90
N PRO A 86 3.31 15.09 9.10
CA PRO A 86 2.49 16.26 8.98
C PRO A 86 1.53 15.97 7.83
N LEU A 87 0.31 15.57 8.15
CA LEU A 87 -0.80 15.77 7.21
C LEU A 87 -1.02 17.29 7.13
N ASN A 88 -0.18 17.99 6.36
CA ASN A 88 -0.33 19.41 6.10
C ASN A 88 -1.56 19.59 5.21
N GLU A 89 -2.63 20.15 5.76
CA GLU A 89 -3.91 20.34 5.08
C GLU A 89 -3.75 21.13 3.77
N THR A 90 -2.88 22.14 3.74
CA THR A 90 -2.56 22.93 2.55
C THR A 90 -1.92 22.06 1.46
N MET A 91 -1.02 21.14 1.84
CA MET A 91 -0.43 20.18 0.90
C MET A 91 -1.50 19.26 0.29
N LEU A 92 -2.41 18.73 1.12
CA LEU A 92 -3.48 17.84 0.67
C LEU A 92 -4.45 18.56 -0.28
N LEU A 93 -4.79 19.82 0.00
CA LEU A 93 -5.62 20.64 -0.87
C LEU A 93 -4.92 20.94 -2.20
N GLY A 94 -3.62 21.26 -2.19
CA GLY A 94 -2.83 21.48 -3.39
C GLY A 94 -2.77 20.25 -4.30
N ILE A 95 -2.48 19.08 -3.71
CA ILE A 95 -2.45 17.80 -4.44
C ILE A 95 -3.83 17.48 -5.05
N ARG A 96 -4.93 17.75 -4.35
CA ARG A 96 -6.28 17.53 -4.90
C ARG A 96 -6.61 18.38 -6.10
N GLN A 97 -6.20 19.64 -6.08
CA GLN A 97 -6.44 20.52 -7.21
C GLN A 97 -5.65 20.02 -8.43
N LEU A 98 -4.41 19.59 -8.21
CA LEU A 98 -3.58 18.98 -9.24
C LEU A 98 -4.18 17.67 -9.77
N ASP A 99 -4.74 16.83 -8.89
CA ASP A 99 -5.43 15.59 -9.25
C ASP A 99 -6.63 15.84 -10.17
N LYS A 100 -7.42 16.90 -9.92
CA LYS A 100 -8.55 17.28 -10.78
C LYS A 100 -8.09 17.68 -12.19
N VAL A 101 -7.03 18.49 -12.28
CA VAL A 101 -6.47 18.93 -13.57
C VAL A 101 -5.92 17.75 -14.35
N ARG A 102 -5.15 16.87 -13.70
CA ARG A 102 -4.66 15.62 -14.31
C ARG A 102 -5.84 14.78 -14.80
N ASN A 103 -6.85 14.54 -13.98
CA ASN A 103 -7.98 13.69 -14.34
C ASN A 103 -8.69 14.20 -15.59
N GLN A 104 -8.94 15.51 -15.68
CA GLN A 104 -9.57 16.08 -16.87
C GLN A 104 -8.70 15.88 -18.12
N ARG A 105 -7.39 16.16 -18.02
CA ARG A 105 -6.46 15.99 -19.15
C ARG A 105 -6.34 14.54 -19.60
N LEU A 106 -6.39 13.59 -18.66
CA LEU A 106 -6.37 12.16 -18.98
C LEU A 106 -7.64 11.74 -19.71
N LEU A 107 -8.83 12.19 -19.25
CA LEU A 107 -10.10 11.94 -19.96
C LEU A 107 -10.09 12.52 -21.38
N ASP A 108 -9.57 13.75 -21.54
CA ASP A 108 -9.46 14.40 -22.84
C ASP A 108 -8.45 13.69 -23.78
N ALA A 109 -7.48 12.96 -23.22
CA ALA A 109 -6.51 12.20 -24.01
C ALA A 109 -7.09 10.91 -24.59
N ILE A 110 -8.10 10.31 -23.95
CA ILE A 110 -8.68 9.03 -24.34
C ILE A 110 -10.02 9.14 -25.06
N SER A 111 -10.64 10.32 -25.09
CA SER A 111 -12.00 10.54 -25.61
C SER A 111 -12.19 10.09 -27.06
N GLU A 112 -11.14 10.17 -27.88
CA GLU A 112 -11.16 9.79 -29.30
C GLU A 112 -10.79 8.32 -29.56
N ASN A 113 -10.28 7.59 -28.56
CA ASN A 113 -9.79 6.20 -28.72
C ASN A 113 -10.22 5.32 -27.52
N PRO A 114 -11.54 5.13 -27.30
CA PRO A 114 -12.08 4.43 -26.12
C PRO A 114 -11.77 2.93 -26.04
N GLU A 115 -11.29 2.33 -27.13
CA GLU A 115 -10.99 0.90 -27.23
C GLU A 115 -9.58 0.52 -26.73
N LEU A 116 -8.70 1.48 -26.46
CA LEU A 116 -7.33 1.22 -26.04
C LEU A 116 -7.27 0.65 -24.62
N GLU A 117 -6.36 -0.30 -24.37
CA GLU A 117 -6.21 -0.95 -23.06
C GLU A 117 -5.94 0.05 -21.91
N ILE A 118 -5.22 1.14 -22.21
CA ILE A 118 -4.89 2.21 -21.26
C ILE A 118 -6.13 2.95 -20.72
N VAL A 119 -7.24 2.95 -21.47
CA VAL A 119 -8.52 3.60 -21.11
C VAL A 119 -9.04 3.05 -19.79
N ASN A 120 -9.05 1.72 -19.64
CA ASN A 120 -9.55 1.08 -18.42
C ASN A 120 -8.77 1.50 -17.16
N LYS A 121 -7.47 1.80 -17.31
CA LYS A 121 -6.62 2.28 -16.20
C LYS A 121 -6.91 3.73 -15.87
N ILE A 122 -7.11 4.56 -16.89
CA ILE A 122 -7.47 5.96 -16.72
C ILE A 122 -8.84 6.09 -16.08
N ASP A 123 -9.83 5.34 -16.55
CA ASP A 123 -11.17 5.29 -15.95
C ASP A 123 -11.10 4.84 -14.48
N SER A 124 -10.30 3.81 -14.19
CA SER A 124 -10.08 3.35 -12.81
C SER A 124 -9.51 4.46 -11.93
N ILE A 125 -8.52 5.20 -12.40
CA ILE A 125 -7.90 6.32 -11.66
C ILE A 125 -8.88 7.47 -11.46
N VAL A 126 -9.58 7.87 -12.52
CA VAL A 126 -10.44 9.06 -12.51
C VAL A 126 -11.71 8.82 -11.70
N PHE A 127 -12.35 7.67 -11.87
CA PHE A 127 -13.65 7.38 -11.24
C PHE A 127 -13.54 6.65 -9.90
N ASN A 128 -12.45 5.90 -9.65
CA ASN A 128 -12.25 5.18 -8.38
C ASN A 128 -11.15 5.82 -7.50
N SER A 129 -10.97 7.14 -7.62
CA SER A 129 -10.09 7.87 -6.71
C SER A 129 -10.57 7.74 -5.25
N PRO A 130 -9.68 7.41 -4.30
CA PRO A 130 -10.03 7.32 -2.89
C PRO A 130 -10.51 8.67 -2.34
N SER A 131 -11.57 8.64 -1.52
CA SER A 131 -12.08 9.85 -0.84
C SER A 131 -11.15 10.32 0.27
N LEU A 132 -11.30 11.57 0.75
CA LEU A 132 -10.55 12.05 1.92
C LEU A 132 -10.71 11.10 3.10
N GLU A 133 -11.95 10.71 3.37
CA GLU A 133 -12.31 9.86 4.49
C GLU A 133 -11.62 8.50 4.38
N HIS A 134 -11.58 7.90 3.18
CA HIS A 134 -10.85 6.66 2.94
C HIS A 134 -9.36 6.82 3.25
N THR A 135 -8.72 7.89 2.77
CA THR A 135 -7.31 8.15 3.04
C THR A 135 -7.05 8.33 4.54
N LEU A 136 -7.91 9.09 5.24
CA LEU A 136 -7.75 9.36 6.68
C LEU A 136 -7.93 8.09 7.51
N VAL A 137 -8.97 7.29 7.26
CA VAL A 137 -9.21 6.04 8.00
C VAL A 137 -8.05 5.06 7.84
N LEU A 138 -7.53 4.89 6.62
CA LEU A 138 -6.37 4.04 6.39
C LEU A 138 -5.11 4.58 7.07
N SER A 139 -4.90 5.90 7.02
CA SER A 139 -3.77 6.56 7.68
C SER A 139 -3.83 6.41 9.21
N GLU A 140 -5.01 6.57 9.80
CA GLU A 140 -5.22 6.38 11.24
C GLU A 140 -4.88 4.95 11.65
N LEU A 141 -5.44 3.94 10.95
CA LEU A 141 -5.14 2.53 11.27
C LEU A 141 -3.65 2.22 11.08
N ASP A 142 -3.06 2.65 9.96
CA ASP A 142 -1.64 2.42 9.69
C ASP A 142 -0.73 3.04 10.77
N SER A 143 -1.14 4.16 11.39
CA SER A 143 -0.40 4.77 12.50
C SER A 143 -0.40 3.91 13.78
N LEU A 144 -1.38 3.02 13.96
CA LEU A 144 -1.51 2.18 15.16
C LEU A 144 -0.45 1.08 15.23
N LYS A 145 0.18 0.70 14.10
CA LYS A 145 1.28 -0.29 14.07
C LYS A 145 2.49 0.13 14.92
N TYR A 146 2.52 1.40 15.28
CA TYR A 146 3.58 2.03 16.04
C TYR A 146 3.23 2.36 17.50
N HIS A 147 1.95 2.33 17.84
CA HIS A 147 1.54 2.47 19.23
C HIS A 147 1.87 1.14 19.91
N MET A 148 2.79 1.15 20.88
CA MET A 148 3.10 -0.06 21.63
C MET A 148 2.12 -0.10 22.81
N PRO A 149 1.19 -1.07 22.90
CA PRO A 149 0.31 -1.14 24.05
C PRO A 149 1.16 -1.36 25.31
N GLU A 150 1.09 -0.44 26.28
CA GLU A 150 1.80 -0.54 27.56
C GLU A 150 1.34 -1.78 28.35
N ASP A 151 0.13 -2.25 28.05
CA ASP A 151 -0.54 -3.42 28.59
C ASP A 151 -1.42 -4.11 27.53
N ALA A 152 -1.09 -5.37 27.20
CA ALA A 152 -1.87 -6.19 26.26
C ALA A 152 -3.29 -6.56 26.76
N LYS A 153 -3.73 -6.02 27.90
CA LYS A 153 -4.99 -6.35 28.57
C LYS A 153 -5.89 -5.11 28.67
N GLY A 154 -6.82 -4.96 27.73
CA GLY A 154 -8.07 -4.28 28.07
C GLY A 154 -8.90 -3.83 26.87
N THR A 155 -8.36 -2.94 26.04
CA THR A 155 -9.16 -2.19 25.07
C THR A 155 -9.15 -2.82 23.68
N ILE A 156 -10.19 -2.53 22.90
CA ILE A 156 -10.24 -2.86 21.48
C ILE A 156 -9.09 -2.16 20.72
N GLU A 157 -8.76 -0.92 21.07
CA GLU A 157 -7.64 -0.19 20.48
C GLU A 157 -6.30 -0.94 20.65
N ASN A 158 -6.01 -1.47 21.84
CA ASN A 158 -4.79 -2.26 22.06
C ASN A 158 -4.78 -3.53 21.21
N LYS A 159 -5.93 -4.17 20.99
CA LYS A 159 -6.06 -5.35 20.11
C LYS A 159 -5.81 -4.97 18.65
N ILE A 160 -6.43 -3.88 18.16
CA ILE A 160 -6.25 -3.41 16.78
C ILE A 160 -4.80 -2.98 16.54
N SER A 161 -4.21 -2.24 17.46
CA SER A 161 -2.80 -1.85 17.41
C SER A 161 -1.87 -3.07 17.39
N SER A 162 -2.12 -4.09 18.22
CA SER A 162 -1.36 -5.34 18.21
C SER A 162 -1.44 -6.06 16.85
N LEU A 163 -2.63 -6.06 16.21
CA LEU A 163 -2.81 -6.63 14.87
C LEU A 163 -2.07 -5.80 13.81
N GLU A 164 -2.17 -4.48 13.83
CA GLU A 164 -1.43 -3.61 12.91
C GLU A 164 0.08 -3.87 12.97
N THR A 165 0.60 -3.93 14.20
CA THR A 165 1.98 -4.26 14.49
C THR A 165 2.39 -5.66 13.99
N GLU A 166 1.61 -6.71 14.30
CA GLU A 166 1.90 -8.08 13.87
C GLU A 166 2.03 -8.15 12.34
N TYR A 167 1.06 -7.56 11.64
CA TYR A 167 1.02 -7.60 10.19
C TYR A 167 2.05 -6.71 9.52
N TYR A 168 2.44 -5.60 10.15
CA TYR A 168 3.61 -4.83 9.74
C TYR A 168 4.88 -5.70 9.75
N ILE A 169 5.12 -6.44 10.84
CA ILE A 169 6.28 -7.33 10.94
C ILE A 169 6.19 -8.47 9.92
N LYS A 170 5.03 -9.11 9.74
CA LYS A 170 4.84 -10.13 8.70
C LYS A 170 5.14 -9.60 7.31
N SER A 171 4.78 -8.34 7.02
CA SER A 171 5.10 -7.71 5.74
C SER A 171 6.61 -7.53 5.54
N LEU A 172 7.35 -7.15 6.57
CA LEU A 172 8.81 -7.04 6.53
C LEU A 172 9.48 -8.42 6.33
N LEU A 173 8.94 -9.47 6.97
CA LEU A 173 9.43 -10.84 6.77
C LEU A 173 9.23 -11.31 5.33
N LEU A 174 8.06 -11.00 4.74
CA LEU A 174 7.77 -11.29 3.34
C LEU A 174 8.71 -10.52 2.40
N GLU A 175 8.96 -9.24 2.66
CA GLU A 175 9.91 -8.40 1.91
C GLU A 175 11.34 -8.94 1.97
N ALA A 176 11.82 -9.29 3.15
CA ALA A 176 13.14 -9.89 3.33
C ALA A 176 13.29 -11.19 2.52
N ALA A 177 12.27 -12.06 2.55
CA ALA A 177 12.26 -13.30 1.76
C ALA A 177 12.31 -13.03 0.25
N ALA A 178 11.57 -12.04 -0.25
CA ALA A 178 11.57 -11.66 -1.67
C ALA A 178 12.90 -11.03 -2.14
N HIS A 179 13.55 -10.25 -1.27
CA HIS A 179 14.90 -9.73 -1.58
C HIS A 179 15.94 -10.85 -1.69
N HIS A 180 15.82 -11.89 -0.86
CA HIS A 180 16.71 -13.06 -0.91
C HIS A 180 16.55 -13.92 -2.16
N SER A 181 15.33 -14.07 -2.67
CA SER A 181 15.07 -14.78 -3.92
C SER A 181 15.48 -13.98 -5.16
N LYS A 182 15.91 -12.72 -5.00
CA LYS A 182 16.23 -11.77 -6.09
C LYS A 182 15.10 -11.62 -7.13
N SER A 183 13.87 -11.93 -6.73
CA SER A 183 12.70 -11.84 -7.61
C SER A 183 11.52 -11.36 -6.77
N ILE A 184 11.14 -10.10 -7.00
CA ILE A 184 9.83 -9.58 -6.61
C ILE A 184 8.87 -10.03 -7.71
N SER A 185 8.17 -11.14 -7.49
CA SER A 185 7.21 -11.69 -8.45
C SER A 185 5.82 -11.06 -8.30
N GLU A 186 4.95 -11.24 -9.29
CA GLU A 186 3.52 -10.91 -9.17
C GLU A 186 2.89 -11.58 -7.93
N ASP A 187 3.31 -12.81 -7.65
CA ASP A 187 2.93 -13.59 -6.46
C ASP A 187 3.31 -12.88 -5.14
N PHE A 188 4.43 -12.17 -5.08
CA PHE A 188 4.78 -11.35 -3.90
C PHE A 188 3.73 -10.25 -3.65
N HIS A 189 3.31 -9.53 -4.69
CA HIS A 189 2.31 -8.47 -4.54
C HIS A 189 0.95 -9.03 -4.15
N LYS A 190 0.53 -10.15 -4.74
CA LYS A 190 -0.71 -10.85 -4.37
C LYS A 190 -0.68 -11.33 -2.91
N LYS A 191 0.43 -11.90 -2.46
CA LYS A 191 0.66 -12.28 -1.04
C LYS A 191 0.61 -11.09 -0.09
N LYS A 192 1.17 -9.93 -0.47
CA LYS A 192 1.09 -8.71 0.34
C LYS A 192 -0.35 -8.20 0.49
N ILE A 193 -1.18 -8.35 -0.54
CA ILE A 193 -2.62 -8.01 -0.48
C ILE A 193 -3.37 -9.01 0.40
N ALA A 194 -3.13 -10.32 0.22
CA ALA A 194 -3.73 -11.36 1.05
C ALA A 194 -3.43 -11.17 2.55
N LEU A 195 -2.20 -10.76 2.89
CA LEU A 195 -1.84 -10.39 4.27
C LEU A 195 -2.70 -9.25 4.83
N VAL A 196 -3.00 -8.23 4.03
CA VAL A 196 -3.84 -7.10 4.47
C VAL A 196 -5.31 -7.52 4.61
N PHE A 197 -5.82 -8.40 3.74
CA PHE A 197 -7.14 -8.97 3.92
C PHE A 197 -7.25 -9.78 5.22
N GLU A 198 -6.27 -10.63 5.52
CA GLU A 198 -6.26 -11.38 6.78
C GLU A 198 -6.19 -10.45 8.00
N LYS A 199 -5.38 -9.37 7.93
CA LYS A 199 -5.32 -8.34 8.96
C LYS A 199 -6.70 -7.72 9.22
N LEU A 200 -7.35 -7.24 8.17
CA LEU A 200 -8.63 -6.53 8.26
C LEU A 200 -9.76 -7.45 8.73
N ASP A 201 -9.75 -8.73 8.33
CA ASP A 201 -10.72 -9.71 8.83
C ASP A 201 -10.53 -9.99 10.33
N LYS A 202 -9.28 -10.10 10.81
CA LYS A 202 -8.98 -10.25 12.25
C LYS A 202 -9.36 -9.01 13.05
N MET A 203 -9.15 -7.82 12.50
CA MET A 203 -9.62 -6.57 13.12
C MET A 203 -11.13 -6.50 13.19
N GLN A 204 -11.82 -6.93 12.14
CA GLN A 204 -13.28 -6.96 12.09
C GLN A 204 -13.84 -7.94 13.12
N ALA A 205 -13.21 -9.11 13.29
CA ALA A 205 -13.55 -10.07 14.33
C ALA A 205 -13.34 -9.46 15.73
N ALA A 206 -12.19 -8.83 15.99
CA ALA A 206 -11.90 -8.18 17.26
C ALA A 206 -12.90 -7.06 17.61
N ALA A 207 -13.30 -6.23 16.62
CA ALA A 207 -14.28 -5.16 16.78
C ALA A 207 -15.71 -5.68 17.02
N LYS A 208 -16.07 -6.82 16.42
CA LYS A 208 -17.34 -7.50 16.69
C LYS A 208 -17.38 -8.04 18.12
N ASP A 209 -16.28 -8.67 18.55
CA ASP A 209 -16.17 -9.25 19.90
C ASP A 209 -16.19 -8.18 21.00
N SER A 210 -15.61 -7.00 20.75
CA SER A 210 -15.64 -5.88 21.72
C SER A 210 -16.99 -5.18 21.80
N ARG A 211 -17.89 -5.39 20.82
CA ARG A 211 -19.17 -4.69 20.65
C ARG A 211 -19.04 -3.16 20.57
N ASP A 212 -17.88 -2.66 20.15
CA ASP A 212 -17.66 -1.23 19.98
C ASP A 212 -18.13 -0.78 18.57
N PRO A 213 -19.23 -0.01 18.46
CA PRO A 213 -19.78 0.36 17.16
C PRO A 213 -18.85 1.27 16.35
N ASN A 214 -18.05 2.12 17.03
CA ASN A 214 -17.13 3.04 16.35
C ASN A 214 -16.00 2.25 15.67
N TRP A 215 -15.48 1.23 16.35
CA TRP A 215 -14.46 0.36 15.77
C TRP A 215 -15.02 -0.53 14.66
N GLN A 216 -16.25 -1.00 14.77
CA GLN A 216 -16.88 -1.77 13.70
C GLN A 216 -17.03 -0.92 12.43
N GLU A 217 -17.59 0.29 12.56
CA GLU A 217 -17.73 1.22 11.43
C GLU A 217 -16.37 1.60 10.84
N LYS A 218 -15.37 1.91 11.70
CA LYS A 218 -14.03 2.27 11.24
C LYS A 218 -13.36 1.15 10.44
N ILE A 219 -13.44 -0.10 10.90
CA ILE A 219 -12.85 -1.24 10.20
C ILE A 219 -13.60 -1.57 8.91
N GLU A 220 -14.93 -1.47 8.90
CA GLU A 220 -15.73 -1.65 7.68
C GLU A 220 -15.37 -0.62 6.61
N LYS A 221 -15.26 0.66 7.00
CA LYS A 221 -14.77 1.72 6.11
C LYS A 221 -13.35 1.45 5.62
N ALA A 222 -12.45 0.99 6.50
CA ALA A 222 -11.08 0.64 6.12
C ALA A 222 -11.02 -0.50 5.11
N GLN A 223 -11.90 -1.50 5.22
CA GLN A 223 -11.98 -2.60 4.25
C GLN A 223 -12.37 -2.09 2.86
N ALA A 224 -13.39 -1.24 2.76
CA ALA A 224 -13.78 -0.64 1.48
C ALA A 224 -12.66 0.29 0.94
N ALA A 225 -12.14 1.17 1.80
CA ALA A 225 -11.07 2.10 1.47
C ALA A 225 -9.81 1.41 0.94
N TYR A 226 -9.40 0.29 1.57
CA TYR A 226 -8.22 -0.45 1.16
C TYR A 226 -8.33 -0.96 -0.28
N ARG A 227 -9.46 -1.56 -0.65
CA ARG A 227 -9.69 -2.09 -2.00
C ARG A 227 -9.58 -0.97 -3.04
N THR A 228 -10.29 0.13 -2.83
CA THR A 228 -10.27 1.31 -3.70
C THR A 228 -8.87 1.91 -3.81
N GLN A 229 -8.21 2.20 -2.68
CA GLN A 229 -6.89 2.80 -2.65
C GLN A 229 -5.84 1.90 -3.32
N LYS A 230 -5.90 0.59 -3.09
CA LYS A 230 -4.91 -0.34 -3.63
C LYS A 230 -5.08 -0.52 -5.14
N ALA A 231 -6.32 -0.63 -5.62
CA ALA A 231 -6.61 -0.68 -7.05
C ALA A 231 -6.15 0.60 -7.76
N PHE A 232 -6.52 1.77 -7.22
CA PHE A 232 -6.05 3.07 -7.70
C PHE A 232 -4.53 3.13 -7.78
N ASN A 233 -3.82 2.73 -6.71
CA ASN A 233 -2.37 2.77 -6.69
C ASN A 233 -1.73 1.86 -7.73
N MET A 234 -2.29 0.68 -8.00
CA MET A 234 -1.78 -0.24 -9.03
C MET A 234 -1.90 0.38 -10.43
N ASP A 235 -3.06 0.93 -10.77
CA ASP A 235 -3.27 1.56 -12.08
C ASP A 235 -2.43 2.83 -12.22
N PHE A 236 -2.34 3.62 -11.14
CA PHE A 236 -1.50 4.82 -11.09
C PHE A 236 -0.02 4.52 -11.30
N GLU A 237 0.51 3.45 -10.71
CA GLU A 237 1.91 3.05 -10.91
C GLU A 237 2.21 2.64 -12.36
N VAL A 238 1.23 2.11 -13.10
CA VAL A 238 1.39 1.87 -14.54
C VAL A 238 1.54 3.19 -15.31
N LEU A 239 0.67 4.18 -15.04
CA LEU A 239 0.76 5.49 -15.68
C LEU A 239 2.07 6.22 -15.31
N LYS A 240 2.50 6.08 -14.05
CA LYS A 240 3.78 6.59 -13.58
C LYS A 240 4.96 5.88 -14.26
N ALA A 241 4.88 4.58 -14.50
CA ALA A 241 5.91 3.83 -15.21
C ALA A 241 6.09 4.31 -16.67
N LEU A 242 5.00 4.68 -17.34
CA LEU A 242 5.04 5.36 -18.64
C LEU A 242 5.74 6.72 -18.52
N ALA A 243 5.34 7.55 -17.56
CA ALA A 243 5.89 8.89 -17.33
C ALA A 243 7.42 8.88 -17.14
N ILE A 244 7.93 7.93 -16.36
CA ILE A 244 9.37 7.85 -16.05
C ILE A 244 10.16 6.98 -17.04
N GLY A 245 9.54 6.59 -18.17
CA GLY A 245 10.19 5.84 -19.24
C GLY A 245 10.57 4.40 -18.89
N LYS A 246 9.94 3.80 -17.87
CA LYS A 246 10.11 2.36 -17.57
C LYS A 246 9.32 1.46 -18.51
N VAL A 247 8.20 1.97 -19.02
CA VAL A 247 7.40 1.36 -20.07
C VAL A 247 7.42 2.32 -21.26
N ALA A 248 7.68 1.80 -22.46
CA ALA A 248 7.63 2.60 -23.68
C ALA A 248 6.16 2.75 -24.11
N PRO A 249 5.72 3.93 -24.54
CA PRO A 249 4.40 4.10 -25.11
C PRO A 249 4.31 3.40 -26.47
N GLU A 250 3.19 2.73 -26.72
CA GLU A 250 2.97 1.94 -27.94
C GLU A 250 2.16 2.70 -29.00
N ASN A 251 1.51 3.81 -28.62
CA ASN A 251 0.65 4.61 -29.48
C ASN A 251 0.66 6.10 -29.07
N SER A 252 0.04 6.96 -29.89
CA SER A 252 0.00 8.41 -29.66
C SER A 252 -0.79 8.80 -28.41
N VAL A 253 -1.77 8.01 -27.99
CA VAL A 253 -2.54 8.26 -26.77
C VAL A 253 -1.67 8.02 -25.54
N GLU A 254 -0.91 6.93 -25.52
CA GLU A 254 0.03 6.63 -24.42
C GLU A 254 1.17 7.66 -24.33
N GLU A 255 1.67 8.19 -25.45
CA GLU A 255 2.64 9.29 -25.42
C GLU A 255 2.03 10.55 -24.77
N LYS A 256 0.79 10.89 -25.12
CA LYS A 256 0.07 12.01 -24.50
C LYS A 256 -0.18 11.78 -23.01
N VAL A 257 -0.53 10.56 -22.60
CA VAL A 257 -0.70 10.17 -21.19
C VAL A 257 0.63 10.29 -20.43
N LYS A 258 1.74 9.83 -21.02
CA LYS A 258 3.08 9.98 -20.48
C LYS A 258 3.41 11.46 -20.24
N GLU A 259 3.18 12.35 -21.20
CA GLU A 259 3.40 13.79 -21.04
C GLU A 259 2.58 14.40 -19.90
N ILE A 260 1.29 14.08 -19.82
CA ILE A 260 0.38 14.55 -18.75
C ILE A 260 0.90 14.10 -17.38
N MET A 261 1.32 12.84 -17.27
CA MET A 261 1.79 12.26 -16.02
C MET A 261 3.17 12.78 -15.61
N MET A 262 4.07 13.05 -16.55
CA MET A 262 5.35 13.69 -16.28
C MET A 262 5.16 15.07 -15.65
N ASP A 263 4.31 15.90 -16.26
CA ASP A 263 3.97 17.23 -15.74
C ASP A 263 3.31 17.16 -14.35
N TYR A 264 2.37 16.23 -14.16
CA TYR A 264 1.76 15.96 -12.86
C TYR A 264 2.80 15.62 -11.78
N LEU A 265 3.72 14.69 -12.07
CA LEU A 265 4.73 14.26 -11.09
C LEU A 265 5.67 15.42 -10.73
N GLN A 266 6.08 16.22 -11.71
CA GLN A 266 6.91 17.40 -11.46
C GLN A 266 6.21 18.41 -10.54
N GLN A 267 4.97 18.79 -10.85
CA GLN A 267 4.21 19.74 -10.02
C GLN A 267 3.94 19.21 -8.61
N LYS A 268 3.71 17.90 -8.48
CA LYS A 268 3.55 17.25 -7.16
C LYS A 268 4.83 17.32 -6.35
N ASP A 269 5.99 17.07 -6.97
CA ASP A 269 7.29 17.17 -6.31
C ASP A 269 7.59 18.61 -5.85
N GLU A 270 7.19 19.61 -6.64
CA GLU A 270 7.30 21.03 -6.26
C GLU A 270 6.43 21.38 -5.04
N ILE A 271 5.16 20.94 -5.01
CA ILE A 271 4.25 21.14 -3.87
C ILE A 271 4.82 20.51 -2.60
N THR A 272 5.34 19.28 -2.69
CA THR A 272 5.89 18.57 -1.53
C THR A 272 7.22 19.17 -1.05
N SER A 273 8.08 19.63 -1.96
CA SER A 273 9.38 20.22 -1.63
C SER A 273 9.28 21.63 -1.04
N ASN A 274 8.40 22.48 -1.57
CA ASN A 274 8.22 23.85 -1.08
C ASN A 274 7.68 23.92 0.34
N ILE A 275 6.98 22.88 0.79
CA ILE A 275 6.43 22.80 2.15
C ILE A 275 7.46 22.20 3.12
N ALA A 276 8.34 21.31 2.68
CA ALA A 276 9.41 20.76 3.53
C ALA A 276 10.50 21.79 3.90
N GLN A 277 10.58 22.91 3.17
CA GLN A 277 11.53 24.00 3.41
C GLN A 277 10.99 25.13 4.29
N ASN A 278 9.69 25.11 4.63
CA ASN A 278 9.01 26.10 5.47
C ASN A 278 8.58 25.48 6.81
#